data_AF-A0A850C5H1-F1
#
_entry.id   AF-A0A850C5H1-F1
#
_cell.length_a   1.000
_cell.length_b   1.000
_cell.length_c   1.000
_cell.angle_alpha   90.00
_cell.angle_beta   90.00
_cell.angle_gamma   90.00
#
_symmetry.space_group_name_H-M   'P 1'
#
loop_
_entity.id
_entity.type
_entity.pdbx_description
1 polymer ?
#
loop_
_entity_poly.entity_id
_entity_poly.type
_entity_poly.pdbx_seq_one_letter_code
_entity_poly.pdbx_strand_id
1 'polypeptide(L)'
;MATPDPDAIWRLLNEARFEEPGEAKVAALERAVEAADAVGDPELVNYALNGLVDAYEFSRDSTRLLVPFARLLRAFDTRPEHFDAYLTRSLYWTFKWIVDSMIEQPDVPLESIEHWLQEMRRRYAEAGYSMHAPAAYEMQLAFHTGDYDRVARAIEALGEAEEDDMSDCTACQYTTLATIVFYAEEDSADAAMEMLEPVLAGEHSCAHEPHYGLALSLLPLVELGRPAEARANHLRGYQ
;
A
#
# COMPACT_ATOMS: atom_id res chain seq x y z
N MET A 1 -0.53 11.60 -36.79
CA MET A 1 -1.78 11.40 -36.04
C MET A 1 -2.16 12.74 -35.43
N ALA A 2 -3.45 13.06 -35.30
CA ALA A 2 -3.86 14.28 -34.60
C ALA A 2 -3.44 14.18 -33.13
N THR A 3 -2.93 15.28 -32.56
CA THR A 3 -2.62 15.36 -31.13
C THR A 3 -3.90 15.07 -30.32
N PRO A 4 -3.85 14.22 -29.28
CA PRO A 4 -5.02 13.97 -28.42
C PRO A 4 -5.55 15.26 -27.78
N ASP A 5 -6.85 15.28 -27.48
CA ASP A 5 -7.52 16.39 -26.79
C ASP A 5 -7.22 16.32 -25.27
N PRO A 6 -6.48 17.29 -24.68
CA PRO A 6 -6.17 17.29 -23.25
C PRO A 6 -7.41 17.28 -22.35
N ASP A 7 -8.48 17.97 -22.75
CA ASP A 7 -9.71 18.05 -21.95
C ASP A 7 -10.44 16.70 -21.89
N ALA A 8 -10.31 15.88 -22.94
CA ALA A 8 -10.83 14.52 -22.95
C ALA A 8 -10.03 13.61 -21.99
N ILE A 9 -8.71 13.78 -21.92
CA ILE A 9 -7.86 13.00 -21.02
C ILE A 9 -8.20 13.37 -19.56
N TRP A 10 -8.27 14.66 -19.23
CA TRP A 10 -8.66 15.10 -17.88
C TRP A 10 -10.01 14.56 -17.44
N ARG A 11 -11.02 14.56 -18.33
CA ARG A 11 -12.33 13.97 -18.04
C ARG A 11 -12.22 12.47 -17.75
N LEU A 12 -11.48 11.73 -18.57
CA LEU A 12 -11.24 10.30 -18.36
C LEU A 12 -10.56 10.06 -17.01
N LEU A 13 -9.51 10.81 -16.67
CA LEU A 13 -8.82 10.68 -15.38
C LEU A 13 -9.75 10.96 -14.20
N ASN A 14 -10.64 11.95 -14.32
CA ASN A 14 -11.60 12.26 -13.28
C ASN A 14 -12.70 11.19 -13.15
N GLU A 15 -13.21 10.65 -14.27
CA GLU A 15 -14.19 9.56 -14.29
C GLU A 15 -13.60 8.28 -13.67
N ALA A 16 -12.40 7.89 -14.11
CA ALA A 16 -11.73 6.66 -13.67
C ALA A 16 -11.46 6.62 -12.15
N ARG A 17 -11.29 7.77 -11.48
CA ARG A 17 -11.11 7.84 -10.02
C ARG A 17 -12.28 7.22 -9.25
N PHE A 18 -13.49 7.30 -9.80
CA PHE A 18 -14.71 6.81 -9.15
C PHE A 18 -15.18 5.46 -9.69
N GLU A 19 -14.49 4.91 -10.69
CA GLU A 19 -14.75 3.57 -11.20
C GLU A 19 -14.18 2.49 -10.27
N GLU A 20 -14.90 1.38 -10.15
CA GLU A 20 -14.42 0.19 -9.45
C GLU A 20 -13.12 -0.34 -10.08
N PRO A 21 -12.20 -0.90 -9.28
CA PRO A 21 -11.01 -1.56 -9.80
C PRO A 21 -11.34 -2.64 -10.85
N GLY A 22 -10.53 -2.71 -11.91
CA GLY A 22 -10.69 -3.75 -12.93
C GLY A 22 -9.89 -3.48 -14.20
N GLU A 23 -9.77 -4.51 -15.04
CA GLU A 23 -8.98 -4.48 -16.28
C GLU A 23 -9.43 -3.38 -17.26
N ALA A 24 -10.73 -3.04 -17.27
CA ALA A 24 -11.25 -1.96 -18.11
C ALA A 24 -10.71 -0.58 -17.69
N LYS A 25 -10.68 -0.31 -16.38
CA LYS A 25 -10.11 0.90 -15.77
C LYS A 25 -8.61 0.98 -16.01
N VAL A 26 -7.89 -0.13 -15.79
CA VAL A 26 -6.45 -0.24 -16.08
C VAL A 26 -6.17 0.10 -17.54
N ALA A 27 -6.84 -0.57 -18.49
CA ALA A 27 -6.63 -0.33 -19.91
C ALA A 27 -7.00 1.10 -20.34
N ALA A 28 -7.99 1.73 -19.69
CA ALA A 28 -8.34 3.13 -19.93
C ALA A 28 -7.22 4.08 -19.47
N LEU A 29 -6.63 3.83 -18.30
CA LEU A 29 -5.55 4.64 -17.75
C LEU A 29 -4.22 4.43 -18.48
N GLU A 30 -3.93 3.23 -18.98
CA GLU A 30 -2.78 2.99 -19.88
C GLU A 30 -2.90 3.85 -21.15
N ARG A 31 -4.07 3.85 -21.79
CA ARG A 31 -4.33 4.73 -22.95
C ARG A 31 -4.25 6.21 -22.59
N ALA A 32 -4.66 6.59 -21.38
CA ALA A 32 -4.57 7.97 -20.92
C ALA A 32 -3.12 8.43 -20.76
N VAL A 33 -2.23 7.55 -20.24
CA VAL A 33 -0.79 7.82 -20.17
C VAL A 33 -0.18 8.00 -21.56
N GLU A 34 -0.48 7.09 -22.51
CA GLU A 34 0.00 7.22 -23.90
C GLU A 34 -0.47 8.53 -24.55
N ALA A 35 -1.73 8.90 -24.32
CA ALA A 35 -2.30 10.12 -24.86
C ALA A 35 -1.69 11.37 -24.22
N ALA A 36 -1.46 11.36 -22.90
CA ALA A 36 -0.81 12.44 -22.17
C ALA A 36 0.65 12.63 -22.64
N ASP A 37 1.38 11.52 -22.84
CA ASP A 37 2.75 11.53 -23.40
C ASP A 37 2.79 12.16 -24.80
N ALA A 38 1.78 11.90 -25.63
CA ALA A 38 1.66 12.49 -26.97
C ALA A 38 1.30 13.99 -26.95
N VAL A 39 0.57 14.46 -25.94
CA VAL A 39 0.30 15.89 -25.70
C VAL A 39 1.57 16.60 -25.22
N GLY A 40 2.36 15.94 -24.38
CA GLY A 40 3.62 16.47 -23.84
C GLY A 40 3.43 17.48 -22.71
N ASP A 41 2.24 17.53 -22.09
CA ASP A 41 1.98 18.33 -20.88
C ASP A 41 2.46 17.55 -19.64
N PRO A 42 3.48 18.06 -18.92
CA PRO A 42 4.04 17.38 -17.75
C PRO A 42 3.03 17.08 -16.64
N GLU A 43 2.13 18.02 -16.35
CA GLU A 43 1.18 17.88 -15.25
C GLU A 43 0.15 16.80 -15.59
N LEU A 44 -0.36 16.82 -16.82
CA LEU A 44 -1.27 15.80 -17.33
C LEU A 44 -0.62 14.40 -17.33
N VAL A 45 0.65 14.30 -17.73
CA VAL A 45 1.40 13.04 -17.68
C VAL A 45 1.54 12.54 -16.24
N ASN A 46 1.88 13.42 -15.30
CA ASN A 46 2.02 13.04 -13.89
C ASN A 46 0.68 12.56 -13.31
N TYR A 47 -0.42 13.25 -13.60
CA TYR A 47 -1.75 12.82 -13.17
C TYR A 47 -2.20 11.50 -13.79
N ALA A 48 -1.90 11.27 -15.07
CA ALA A 48 -2.19 10.01 -15.73
C ALA A 48 -1.38 8.85 -15.14
N LEU A 49 -0.09 9.06 -14.87
CA LEU A 49 0.77 8.08 -14.22
C LEU A 49 0.30 7.77 -12.80
N ASN A 50 -0.10 8.78 -12.02
CA ASN A 50 -0.62 8.58 -10.67
C ASN A 50 -1.90 7.74 -10.69
N GLY A 51 -2.84 8.07 -11.57
CA GLY A 51 -4.06 7.26 -11.73
C GLY A 51 -3.76 5.82 -12.14
N LEU A 52 -2.76 5.61 -13.00
CA LEU A 52 -2.34 4.27 -13.41
C LEU A 52 -1.67 3.48 -12.27
N VAL A 53 -0.83 4.13 -11.45
CA VAL A 53 -0.28 3.53 -10.23
C VAL A 53 -1.42 3.06 -9.31
N ASP A 54 -2.37 3.95 -9.02
CA ASP A 54 -3.53 3.63 -8.18
C ASP A 54 -4.31 2.44 -8.77
N ALA A 55 -4.51 2.38 -10.09
CA ALA A 55 -5.24 1.28 -10.71
C ALA A 55 -4.46 -0.05 -10.70
N TYR A 56 -3.14 -0.02 -10.77
CA TYR A 56 -2.32 -1.23 -10.68
C TYR A 56 -2.28 -1.83 -9.29
N GLU A 57 -2.23 -1.00 -8.25
CA GLU A 57 -2.30 -1.45 -6.85
C GLU A 57 -3.48 -2.41 -6.61
N PHE A 58 -4.66 -2.05 -7.12
CA PHE A 58 -5.87 -2.88 -6.98
C PHE A 58 -6.09 -3.86 -8.15
N SER A 59 -5.06 -4.12 -8.96
CA SER A 59 -5.13 -5.07 -10.06
C SER A 59 -4.65 -6.46 -9.67
N ARG A 60 -4.78 -7.44 -10.58
CA ARG A 60 -4.30 -8.81 -10.35
C ARG A 60 -2.77 -8.93 -10.33
N ASP A 61 -2.08 -7.90 -10.77
CA ASP A 61 -0.63 -7.85 -10.91
C ASP A 61 -0.15 -6.45 -10.48
N SER A 62 -0.06 -6.25 -9.16
CA SER A 62 0.36 -5.01 -8.51
C SER A 62 1.76 -4.56 -8.94
N THR A 63 2.64 -5.50 -9.32
CA THR A 63 4.02 -5.23 -9.77
C THR A 63 4.12 -4.25 -10.93
N ARG A 64 3.06 -4.14 -11.74
CA ARG A 64 2.99 -3.22 -12.87
C ARG A 64 3.07 -1.76 -12.44
N LEU A 65 2.86 -1.45 -11.15
CA LEU A 65 3.00 -0.11 -10.60
C LEU A 65 4.46 0.40 -10.53
N LEU A 66 5.46 -0.50 -10.53
CA LEU A 66 6.88 -0.13 -10.39
C LEU A 66 7.35 0.83 -11.49
N VAL A 67 6.96 0.56 -12.75
CA VAL A 67 7.36 1.35 -13.91
C VAL A 67 6.74 2.76 -13.92
N PRO A 68 5.41 2.94 -13.82
CA PRO A 68 4.82 4.28 -13.77
C PRO A 68 5.26 5.05 -12.51
N PHE A 69 5.47 4.39 -11.37
CA PHE A 69 6.04 5.04 -10.19
C PHE A 69 7.46 5.55 -10.44
N ALA A 70 8.36 4.73 -11.02
CA ALA A 70 9.71 5.18 -11.34
C ALA A 70 9.72 6.39 -12.29
N ARG A 71 8.75 6.46 -13.23
CA ARG A 71 8.55 7.63 -14.09
C ARG A 71 8.11 8.86 -13.29
N LEU A 72 7.15 8.72 -12.38
CA LEU A 72 6.69 9.79 -11.49
C LEU A 72 7.80 10.31 -10.60
N LEU A 73 8.54 9.41 -9.94
CA LEU A 73 9.62 9.78 -9.05
C LEU A 73 10.71 10.55 -9.80
N ARG A 74 11.09 10.08 -11.00
CA ARG A 74 12.05 10.81 -11.84
C ARG A 74 11.51 12.19 -12.24
N ALA A 75 10.22 12.31 -12.53
CA ALA A 75 9.61 13.60 -12.84
C ALA A 75 9.65 14.53 -11.62
N PHE A 76 9.37 14.03 -10.43
CA PHE A 76 9.44 14.78 -9.18
C PHE A 76 10.87 15.24 -8.87
N ASP A 77 11.85 14.35 -8.99
CA ASP A 77 13.26 14.64 -8.72
C ASP A 77 13.87 15.65 -9.71
N THR A 78 13.32 15.77 -10.93
CA THR A 78 13.87 16.65 -11.98
C THR A 78 13.06 17.91 -12.25
N ARG A 79 11.74 17.88 -12.04
CA ARG A 79 10.80 18.96 -12.33
C ARG A 79 9.66 19.02 -11.29
N PRO A 80 9.99 19.27 -10.00
CA PRO A 80 9.00 19.29 -8.93
C PRO A 80 7.94 20.38 -9.10
N GLU A 81 8.17 21.41 -9.92
CA GLU A 81 7.21 22.47 -10.22
C GLU A 81 5.93 21.98 -10.91
N HIS A 82 5.92 20.75 -11.45
CA HIS A 82 4.75 20.11 -12.04
C HIS A 82 4.05 19.15 -11.07
N PHE A 83 4.33 19.26 -9.78
CA PHE A 83 3.68 18.52 -8.71
C PHE A 83 2.99 19.51 -7.78
N ASP A 84 1.67 19.43 -7.73
CA ASP A 84 0.91 20.11 -6.70
C ASP A 84 0.95 19.32 -5.38
N ALA A 85 0.28 19.84 -4.35
CA ALA A 85 0.22 19.21 -3.04
C ALA A 85 -0.41 17.81 -3.10
N TYR A 86 -1.39 17.59 -3.99
CA TYR A 86 -2.05 16.30 -4.13
C TYR A 86 -1.10 15.25 -4.73
N LEU A 87 -0.49 15.52 -5.89
CA LEU A 87 0.45 14.60 -6.52
C LEU A 87 1.68 14.35 -5.65
N THR A 88 2.18 15.38 -4.97
CA THR A 88 3.29 15.22 -4.02
C THR A 88 2.89 14.24 -2.92
N ARG A 89 1.74 14.47 -2.28
CA ARG A 89 1.24 13.60 -1.22
C ARG A 89 1.03 12.16 -1.73
N SER A 90 0.44 11.98 -2.90
CA SER A 90 0.21 10.67 -3.50
C SER A 90 1.52 9.95 -3.81
N LEU A 91 2.53 10.64 -4.34
CA LEU A 91 3.86 10.08 -4.58
C LEU A 91 4.50 9.55 -3.30
N TYR A 92 4.48 10.32 -2.22
CA TYR A 92 5.01 9.89 -0.93
C TYR A 92 4.24 8.68 -0.37
N TRP A 93 2.92 8.67 -0.54
CA TRP A 93 2.08 7.53 -0.18
C TRP A 93 2.44 6.26 -0.96
N THR A 94 2.68 6.36 -2.27
CA THR A 94 3.01 5.20 -3.12
C THR A 94 4.30 4.49 -2.72
N PHE A 95 5.27 5.14 -2.06
CA PHE A 95 6.49 4.46 -1.58
C PHE A 95 6.18 3.21 -0.74
N LYS A 96 5.09 3.26 0.02
CA LYS A 96 4.59 2.16 0.83
C LYS A 96 4.20 0.95 -0.03
N TRP A 97 3.39 1.19 -1.06
CA TRP A 97 2.98 0.18 -2.03
C TRP A 97 4.15 -0.38 -2.84
N ILE A 98 5.18 0.43 -3.10
CA ILE A 98 6.40 -0.04 -3.77
C ILE A 98 7.11 -1.08 -2.92
N VAL A 99 7.34 -0.81 -1.64
CA VAL A 99 8.01 -1.76 -0.76
C VAL A 99 7.19 -3.03 -0.62
N ASP A 100 5.87 -2.92 -0.41
CA ASP A 100 4.95 -4.06 -0.33
C ASP A 100 4.97 -4.92 -1.60
N SER A 101 4.73 -4.29 -2.75
CA SER A 101 4.70 -4.97 -4.05
C SER A 101 6.03 -5.66 -4.35
N MET A 102 7.16 -5.08 -3.95
CA MET A 102 8.47 -5.71 -4.17
C MET A 102 8.68 -6.94 -3.26
N ILE A 103 8.15 -6.93 -2.04
CA ILE A 103 8.21 -8.07 -1.11
C ILE A 103 7.45 -9.28 -1.68
N GLU A 104 6.32 -9.05 -2.35
CA GLU A 104 5.53 -10.12 -2.96
C GLU A 104 6.19 -10.76 -4.19
N GLN A 105 7.29 -10.20 -4.70
CA GLN A 105 7.96 -10.67 -5.91
C GLN A 105 9.19 -11.53 -5.62
N PRO A 106 9.14 -12.85 -5.91
CA PRO A 106 10.26 -13.74 -5.63
C PRO A 106 11.51 -13.44 -6.46
N ASP A 107 11.34 -12.75 -7.60
CA ASP A 107 12.41 -12.44 -8.54
C ASP A 107 13.15 -11.15 -8.18
N VAL A 108 12.61 -10.34 -7.26
CA VAL A 108 13.20 -9.09 -6.83
C VAL A 108 14.26 -9.38 -5.75
N PRO A 109 15.53 -8.95 -5.95
CA PRO A 109 16.56 -9.14 -4.94
C PRO A 109 16.26 -8.37 -3.64
N LEU A 110 16.55 -8.97 -2.49
CA LEU A 110 16.39 -8.34 -1.17
C LEU A 110 17.09 -6.97 -1.08
N GLU A 111 18.31 -6.86 -1.62
CA GLU A 111 19.08 -5.60 -1.66
C GLU A 111 18.30 -4.46 -2.34
N SER A 112 17.49 -4.78 -3.36
CA SER A 112 16.65 -3.80 -4.04
C SER A 112 15.53 -3.29 -3.12
N ILE A 113 14.91 -4.18 -2.35
CA ILE A 113 13.84 -3.82 -1.39
C ILE A 113 14.43 -2.95 -0.27
N GLU A 114 15.57 -3.35 0.28
CA GLU A 114 16.29 -2.60 1.31
C GLU A 114 16.72 -1.22 0.82
N HIS A 115 17.18 -1.13 -0.43
CA HIS A 115 17.49 0.15 -1.06
C HIS A 115 16.27 1.08 -1.13
N TRP A 116 15.12 0.58 -1.57
CA TRP A 116 13.91 1.39 -1.68
C TRP A 116 13.33 1.79 -0.33
N LEU A 117 13.43 0.92 0.68
CA LEU A 117 13.06 1.26 2.04
C LEU A 117 13.96 2.35 2.63
N GLN A 118 15.27 2.30 2.35
CA GLN A 118 16.19 3.37 2.74
C GLN A 118 15.90 4.69 2.01
N GLU A 119 15.56 4.61 0.73
CA GLU A 119 15.15 5.77 -0.06
C GLU A 119 13.83 6.39 0.43
N MET A 120 12.88 5.56 0.89
CA MET A 120 11.67 6.02 1.58
C MET A 120 12.03 6.77 2.87
N ARG A 121 12.85 6.18 3.75
CA ARG A 121 13.31 6.82 5.00
C ARG A 121 13.96 8.18 4.74
N ARG A 122 14.90 8.24 3.80
CA ARG A 122 15.61 9.48 3.44
C ARG A 122 14.63 10.56 2.97
N ARG A 123 13.75 10.24 2.03
CA ARG A 123 12.80 11.20 1.47
C ARG A 123 11.74 11.64 2.48
N TYR A 124 11.27 10.73 3.34
CA TYR A 124 10.33 11.07 4.41
C TYR A 124 10.96 12.06 5.40
N ALA A 125 12.20 11.82 5.81
CA ALA A 125 12.93 12.74 6.69
C ALA A 125 13.15 14.11 6.04
N GLU A 126 13.54 14.15 4.76
CA GLU A 126 13.70 15.39 3.98
C GLU A 126 12.39 16.17 3.83
N ALA A 127 11.26 15.48 3.70
CA ALA A 127 9.92 16.06 3.59
C ALA A 127 9.26 16.41 4.94
N GLY A 128 9.88 16.02 6.06
CA GLY A 128 9.35 16.26 7.41
C GLY A 128 8.24 15.29 7.84
N TYR A 129 8.13 14.13 7.19
CA TYR A 129 7.24 13.05 7.61
C TYR A 129 7.85 12.21 8.72
N SER A 130 6.99 11.57 9.50
CA SER A 130 7.35 10.65 10.57
C SER A 130 8.04 9.39 10.04
N MET A 131 8.82 8.75 10.91
CA MET A 131 9.40 7.42 10.65
C MET A 131 8.41 6.28 10.92
N HIS A 132 7.17 6.58 11.30
CA HIS A 132 6.13 5.59 11.60
C HIS A 132 5.88 4.65 10.41
N ALA A 133 5.57 5.18 9.22
CA ALA A 133 5.40 4.36 8.02
C ALA A 133 6.67 3.58 7.63
N PRO A 134 7.88 4.19 7.55
CA PRO A 134 9.10 3.41 7.32
C PRO A 134 9.36 2.29 8.35
N ALA A 135 9.00 2.47 9.63
CA ALA A 135 9.11 1.42 10.64
C ALA A 135 8.12 0.28 10.38
N ALA A 136 6.89 0.58 9.96
CA ALA A 136 5.90 -0.44 9.60
C ALA A 136 6.37 -1.31 8.41
N TYR A 137 6.94 -0.68 7.38
CA TYR A 137 7.45 -1.41 6.21
C TYR A 137 8.76 -2.16 6.47
N GLU A 138 9.58 -1.68 7.39
CA GLU A 138 10.73 -2.44 7.94
C GLU A 138 10.27 -3.70 8.65
N MET A 139 9.23 -3.58 9.47
CA MET A 139 8.65 -4.69 10.20
C MET A 139 8.11 -5.77 9.25
N GLN A 140 7.39 -5.37 8.19
CA GLN A 140 6.90 -6.30 7.17
C GLN A 140 8.03 -7.01 6.41
N LEU A 141 9.07 -6.28 5.99
CA LEU A 141 10.24 -6.87 5.33
C LEU A 141 10.99 -7.84 6.25
N ALA A 142 11.18 -7.47 7.52
CA ALA A 142 11.83 -8.31 8.52
C ALA A 142 11.05 -9.60 8.76
N PHE A 143 9.73 -9.50 8.85
CA PHE A 143 8.85 -10.66 8.98
C PHE A 143 8.95 -11.57 7.75
N HIS A 144 8.87 -11.01 6.54
CA HIS A 144 8.99 -11.78 5.30
C HIS A 144 10.32 -12.54 5.18
N THR A 145 11.42 -11.94 5.63
CA THR A 145 12.76 -12.54 5.59
C THR A 145 13.08 -13.45 6.78
N GLY A 146 12.20 -13.53 7.79
CA GLY A 146 12.37 -14.33 9.00
C GLY A 146 13.39 -13.77 9.99
N ASP A 147 13.74 -12.48 9.90
CA ASP A 147 14.62 -11.80 10.87
C ASP A 147 13.79 -11.25 12.03
N TYR A 148 13.44 -12.13 12.97
CA TYR A 148 12.57 -11.78 14.11
C TYR A 148 13.21 -10.79 15.09
N ASP A 149 14.54 -10.75 15.20
CA ASP A 149 15.23 -9.71 15.96
C ASP A 149 15.01 -8.32 15.30
N ARG A 150 15.01 -8.26 13.96
CA ARG A 150 14.69 -7.05 13.20
C ARG A 150 13.20 -6.69 13.29
N VAL A 151 12.29 -7.67 13.34
CA VAL A 151 10.87 -7.44 13.62
C VAL A 151 10.68 -6.75 14.97
N ALA A 152 11.27 -7.28 16.04
CA ALA A 152 11.13 -6.70 17.38
C ALA A 152 11.61 -5.24 17.44
N ARG A 153 12.78 -4.94 16.85
CA ARG A 153 13.29 -3.56 16.75
C ARG A 153 12.38 -2.65 15.92
N ALA A 154 11.79 -3.17 14.85
CA ALA A 154 10.89 -2.40 14.01
C ALA A 154 9.55 -2.10 14.71
N ILE A 155 9.03 -3.04 15.51
CA ILE A 155 7.85 -2.82 16.36
C ILE A 155 8.14 -1.75 17.43
N GLU A 156 9.29 -1.82 18.09
CA GLU A 156 9.71 -0.78 19.05
C GLU A 156 9.78 0.60 18.37
N ALA A 157 10.45 0.69 17.22
CA ALA A 157 10.57 1.94 16.46
C ALA A 157 9.21 2.46 15.97
N LEU A 158 8.28 1.56 15.63
CA LEU A 158 6.91 1.92 15.25
C LEU A 158 6.18 2.55 16.43
N GLY A 159 6.25 1.95 17.62
CA GLY A 159 5.62 2.48 18.83
C GLY A 159 6.24 3.78 19.38
N GLU A 160 7.50 4.07 19.04
CA GLU A 160 8.18 5.32 19.38
C GLU A 160 7.88 6.47 18.41
N ALA A 161 7.48 6.17 17.17
CA ALA A 161 7.24 7.16 16.14
C ALA A 161 5.81 7.73 16.23
N GLU A 162 5.67 9.05 16.06
CA GLU A 162 4.35 9.69 16.00
C GLU A 162 3.63 9.31 14.71
N GLU A 163 2.34 8.97 14.77
CA GLU A 163 1.52 8.81 13.58
C GLU A 163 1.36 10.15 12.84
N ASP A 164 1.30 10.08 11.52
CA ASP A 164 1.12 11.24 10.63
C ASP A 164 0.28 10.87 9.39
N ASP A 165 0.12 11.82 8.46
CA ASP A 165 -0.66 11.63 7.24
C ASP A 165 -0.09 10.56 6.27
N MET A 166 1.13 10.07 6.49
CA MET A 166 1.73 8.97 5.73
C MET A 166 1.56 7.61 6.41
N SER A 167 1.13 7.59 7.67
CA SER A 167 0.84 6.37 8.40
C SER A 167 -0.34 5.62 7.77
N ASP A 168 -0.31 4.30 7.85
CA ASP A 168 -1.42 3.48 7.35
C ASP A 168 -2.67 3.65 8.19
N CYS A 169 -3.81 3.23 7.65
CA CYS A 169 -5.06 3.29 8.38
C CYS A 169 -4.98 2.49 9.69
N THR A 170 -5.59 2.97 10.78
CA THR A 170 -5.55 2.28 12.09
C THR A 170 -6.02 0.81 12.00
N ALA A 171 -7.05 0.52 11.19
CA ALA A 171 -7.49 -0.86 10.97
C ALA A 171 -6.38 -1.74 10.34
N CYS A 172 -5.69 -1.19 9.34
CA CYS A 172 -4.60 -1.82 8.61
C CYS A 172 -3.41 -2.10 9.54
N GLN A 173 -3.10 -1.14 10.43
CA GLN A 173 -2.04 -1.28 11.44
C GLN A 173 -2.33 -2.44 12.40
N TYR A 174 -3.57 -2.52 12.93
CA TYR A 174 -3.99 -3.62 13.82
C TYR A 174 -3.88 -4.98 13.14
N THR A 175 -4.41 -5.14 11.93
CA THR A 175 -4.33 -6.41 11.20
C THR A 175 -2.89 -6.80 10.87
N THR A 176 -2.04 -5.84 10.50
CA THR A 176 -0.62 -6.11 10.20
C THR A 176 0.13 -6.57 11.44
N LEU A 177 -0.03 -5.86 12.58
CA LEU A 177 0.58 -6.25 13.85
C LEU A 177 0.07 -7.62 14.32
N ALA A 178 -1.24 -7.86 14.26
CA ALA A 178 -1.83 -9.15 14.61
C ALA A 178 -1.28 -10.29 13.74
N THR A 179 -1.08 -10.04 12.44
CA THR A 179 -0.51 -11.02 11.51
C THR A 179 0.91 -11.40 11.96
N ILE A 180 1.75 -10.39 12.19
CA ILE A 180 3.15 -10.60 12.53
C ILE A 180 3.26 -11.29 13.88
N VAL A 181 2.53 -10.84 14.90
CA VAL A 181 2.51 -11.47 16.23
C VAL A 181 2.07 -12.93 16.15
N PHE A 182 0.98 -13.22 15.43
CA PHE A 182 0.47 -14.58 15.30
C PHE A 182 1.49 -15.56 14.70
N TYR A 183 2.25 -15.11 13.70
CA TYR A 183 3.18 -15.98 12.97
C TYR A 183 4.62 -15.93 13.49
N ALA A 184 5.00 -14.90 14.26
CA ALA A 184 6.35 -14.75 14.80
C ALA A 184 6.52 -15.33 16.21
N GLU A 185 5.43 -15.42 16.99
CA GLU A 185 5.48 -15.82 18.39
C GLU A 185 4.67 -17.11 18.63
N GLU A 186 5.19 -18.01 19.46
CA GLU A 186 4.46 -19.20 19.93
C GLU A 186 3.34 -18.81 20.92
N ASP A 187 2.25 -19.57 20.93
CA ASP A 187 1.09 -19.36 21.84
C ASP A 187 0.47 -17.94 21.78
N SER A 188 0.55 -17.29 20.62
CA SER A 188 0.17 -15.88 20.41
C SER A 188 -1.26 -15.67 19.87
N ALA A 189 -2.02 -16.75 19.69
CA ALA A 189 -3.37 -16.70 19.12
C ALA A 189 -4.33 -15.79 19.89
N ASP A 190 -4.28 -15.78 21.23
CA ASP A 190 -5.09 -14.87 22.05
C ASP A 190 -4.70 -13.40 21.83
N ALA A 191 -3.40 -13.10 21.80
CA ALA A 191 -2.89 -11.74 21.58
C ALA A 191 -3.26 -11.22 20.18
N ALA A 192 -3.12 -12.07 19.15
CA ALA A 192 -3.53 -11.73 17.79
C ALA A 192 -5.04 -11.44 17.70
N MET A 193 -5.87 -12.22 18.40
CA MET A 193 -7.32 -11.98 18.45
C MET A 193 -7.68 -10.69 19.21
N GLU A 194 -6.97 -10.36 20.30
CA GLU A 194 -7.16 -9.09 21.01
C GLU A 194 -6.85 -7.90 20.11
N MET A 195 -5.76 -7.95 19.33
CA MET A 195 -5.41 -6.92 18.36
C MET A 195 -6.43 -6.80 17.22
N LEU A 196 -7.04 -7.91 16.78
CA LEU A 196 -8.04 -7.91 15.72
C LEU A 196 -9.42 -7.44 16.15
N GLU A 197 -9.76 -7.54 17.44
CA GLU A 197 -11.12 -7.28 17.93
C GLU A 197 -11.69 -5.91 17.48
N PRO A 198 -10.97 -4.78 17.55
CA PRO A 198 -11.49 -3.48 17.10
C PRO A 198 -11.84 -3.46 15.61
N VAL A 199 -11.09 -4.21 14.78
CA VAL A 199 -11.35 -4.33 13.33
C VAL A 199 -12.55 -5.24 13.09
N LEU A 200 -12.62 -6.38 13.76
CA LEU A 200 -13.69 -7.37 13.61
C LEU A 200 -15.05 -6.87 14.14
N ALA A 201 -15.03 -6.02 15.16
CA ALA A 201 -16.19 -5.32 15.71
C ALA A 201 -16.63 -4.11 14.87
N GLY A 202 -15.82 -3.69 13.90
CA GLY A 202 -16.09 -2.55 13.01
C GLY A 202 -15.86 -1.18 13.66
N GLU A 203 -15.08 -1.11 14.74
CA GLU A 203 -14.64 0.16 15.34
C GLU A 203 -13.68 0.89 14.40
N HIS A 204 -12.87 0.14 13.66
CA HIS A 204 -12.02 0.62 12.59
C HIS A 204 -12.29 -0.15 11.29
N SER A 205 -12.40 0.56 10.17
CA SER A 205 -12.63 -0.03 8.85
C SER A 205 -11.98 0.81 7.75
N CYS A 206 -11.73 0.17 6.60
CA CYS A 206 -11.28 0.83 5.38
C CYS A 206 -11.75 0.04 4.16
N ALA A 207 -11.25 0.34 2.96
CA ALA A 207 -11.59 -0.44 1.76
C ALA A 207 -11.14 -1.92 1.84
N HIS A 208 -10.11 -2.20 2.65
CA HIS A 208 -9.52 -3.54 2.83
C HIS A 208 -10.01 -4.23 4.11
N GLU A 209 -10.31 -3.46 5.15
CA GLU A 209 -10.68 -3.96 6.46
C GLU A 209 -12.18 -3.80 6.70
N PRO A 210 -12.90 -4.87 7.08
CA PRO A 210 -12.37 -6.01 7.85
C PRO A 210 -12.04 -7.28 7.05
N HIS A 211 -11.96 -7.23 5.71
CA HIS A 211 -11.81 -8.45 4.90
C HIS A 211 -10.52 -9.22 5.23
N TYR A 212 -9.38 -8.53 5.38
CA TYR A 212 -8.11 -9.16 5.78
C TYR A 212 -8.14 -9.63 7.24
N GLY A 213 -8.62 -8.80 8.17
CA GLY A 213 -8.77 -9.21 9.58
C GLY A 213 -9.66 -10.44 9.75
N LEU A 214 -10.76 -10.55 8.99
CA LEU A 214 -11.62 -11.73 8.97
C LEU A 214 -10.88 -12.97 8.48
N ALA A 215 -10.08 -12.86 7.42
CA ALA A 215 -9.28 -13.96 6.90
C ALA A 215 -8.17 -14.38 7.88
N LEU A 216 -7.48 -13.42 8.50
CA LEU A 216 -6.45 -13.68 9.50
C LEU A 216 -7.03 -14.38 10.73
N SER A 217 -8.22 -13.98 11.20
CA SER A 217 -8.84 -14.52 12.43
C SER A 217 -9.11 -16.03 12.41
N LEU A 218 -9.12 -16.67 11.23
CA LEU A 218 -9.55 -18.06 11.07
C LEU A 218 -8.63 -19.05 11.80
N LEU A 219 -7.31 -18.93 11.62
CA LEU A 219 -6.34 -19.83 12.25
C LEU A 219 -6.22 -19.60 13.77
N PRO A 220 -6.06 -18.36 14.28
CA PRO A 220 -6.07 -18.08 15.71
C PRO A 220 -7.32 -18.65 16.41
N LEU A 221 -8.51 -18.45 15.84
CA LEU A 221 -9.75 -18.98 16.41
C LEU A 221 -9.78 -20.51 16.46
N VAL A 222 -9.19 -21.21 15.50
CA VAL A 222 -9.09 -22.67 15.53
C VAL A 222 -8.14 -23.15 16.62
N GLU A 223 -6.98 -22.50 16.77
CA GLU A 223 -6.01 -22.81 17.83
C GLU A 223 -6.59 -22.60 19.23
N LEU A 224 -7.41 -21.56 19.40
CA LEU A 224 -8.15 -21.28 20.63
C LEU A 224 -9.37 -22.19 20.86
N GLY A 225 -9.62 -23.17 19.98
CA GLY A 225 -10.75 -24.09 20.11
C GLY A 225 -12.12 -23.45 19.83
N ARG A 226 -12.17 -22.37 19.03
CA ARG A 226 -13.36 -21.59 18.64
C ARG A 226 -13.75 -21.76 17.15
N PRO A 227 -13.86 -22.99 16.58
CA PRO A 227 -14.06 -23.18 15.14
C PRO A 227 -15.43 -22.68 14.60
N ALA A 228 -16.45 -22.59 15.47
CA ALA A 228 -17.75 -22.05 15.08
C ALA A 228 -17.66 -20.55 14.72
N GLU A 229 -16.81 -19.81 15.42
CA GLU A 229 -16.58 -18.40 15.19
C GLU A 229 -15.67 -18.16 14.00
N ALA A 230 -14.64 -18.99 13.83
CA ALA A 230 -13.83 -19.01 12.60
C ALA A 230 -14.74 -19.18 11.36
N ARG A 231 -15.68 -20.14 11.40
CA ARG A 231 -16.65 -20.31 10.32
C ARG A 231 -17.54 -19.08 10.13
N ALA A 232 -17.96 -18.40 11.19
CA ALA A 232 -18.77 -17.19 11.09
C ALA A 232 -17.98 -16.06 10.40
N ASN A 233 -16.72 -15.85 10.78
CA ASN A 233 -15.84 -14.85 10.16
C ASN A 233 -15.55 -15.17 8.69
N HIS A 234 -15.31 -16.43 8.35
CA HIS A 234 -15.15 -16.87 6.96
C HIS A 234 -16.37 -16.51 6.10
N LEU A 235 -17.59 -16.73 6.60
CA LEU A 235 -18.82 -16.41 5.87
C LEU A 235 -19.07 -14.90 5.76
N ARG A 236 -18.69 -14.13 6.78
CA ARG A 236 -18.74 -12.65 6.73
C ARG A 236 -17.79 -12.10 5.68
N GLY A 237 -16.62 -12.72 5.47
CA GLY A 237 -15.64 -12.25 4.49
C GLY A 237 -16.09 -12.33 3.02
N TYR A 238 -17.13 -13.12 2.70
CA TYR A 238 -17.72 -13.21 1.35
C TYR A 238 -18.89 -12.25 1.10
N GLN A 239 -19.33 -11.51 2.12
CA GLN A 239 -20.44 -10.56 2.05
C GLN A 239 -19.91 -9.15 1.85
#